data_AF-A0A535RZQ3-F1
#
_entry.id   AF-A0A535RZQ3-F1
#
_cell.length_a   1.000
_cell.length_b   1.000
_cell.length_c   1.000
_cell.angle_alpha   90.00
_cell.angle_beta   90.00
_cell.angle_gamma   90.00
#
_symmetry.space_group_name_H-M   'P 1'
#
loop_
_entity.id
_entity.type
_entity.pdbx_description
1 polymer ?
#
loop_
_entity_poly.entity_id
_entity_poly.type
_entity_poly.pdbx_seq_one_letter_code
_entity_poly.pdbx_strand_id
1 'polypeptide(L)'
;MRACCVIWICRLASDPGHRSAQGRLPWYLLTNEPVSTTEEAWKGVMAYARRWQIEMAFRNLKSEMAIESLRVYEREARLKLLGLLTLAYAFLMQLMGKPDRKARDWLITFACPRTGEHLREVELPFTRLRIALSKLWLASPCWFVRRGAWRL
;
A
#
# COMPACT_ATOMS: atom_id res chain seq x y z
N MET A 1 -24.38 -15.93 -26.23
CA MET A 1 -24.48 -16.57 -24.90
C MET A 1 -24.79 -15.50 -23.87
N ARG A 2 -26.00 -15.50 -23.27
CA ARG A 2 -26.34 -14.58 -22.17
C ARG A 2 -25.75 -15.14 -20.89
N ALA A 3 -24.75 -14.48 -20.32
CA ALA A 3 -24.29 -14.80 -18.98
C ALA A 3 -25.42 -14.43 -18.00
N CYS A 4 -26.14 -15.44 -17.49
CA CYS A 4 -27.01 -15.24 -16.34
C CYS A 4 -26.10 -14.94 -15.15
N CYS A 5 -25.91 -13.65 -14.84
CA CYS A 5 -25.10 -13.23 -13.70
C CYS A 5 -25.90 -13.53 -12.44
N VAL A 6 -25.66 -14.70 -11.84
CA VAL A 6 -26.24 -15.05 -10.54
C VAL A 6 -25.52 -14.19 -9.51
N ILE A 7 -26.23 -13.24 -8.92
CA ILE A 7 -25.70 -12.36 -7.87
C ILE A 7 -26.05 -12.95 -6.53
N TRP A 8 -25.05 -13.24 -5.71
CA TRP A 8 -25.22 -13.74 -4.36
C TRP A 8 -25.15 -12.58 -3.36
N ILE A 9 -26.02 -12.60 -2.34
CA ILE A 9 -26.04 -11.62 -1.25
C ILE A 9 -25.57 -12.31 0.02
N CYS A 10 -24.40 -11.90 0.50
CA CYS A 10 -23.92 -12.26 1.84
C CYS A 10 -24.34 -11.20 2.85
N ARG A 11 -25.11 -11.60 3.87
CA ARG A 11 -25.42 -10.75 5.03
C ARG A 11 -24.54 -11.16 6.21
N LEU A 12 -23.69 -10.26 6.68
CA LEU A 12 -22.94 -10.45 7.92
C LEU A 12 -23.72 -9.82 9.09
N ALA A 13 -24.24 -10.64 10.00
CA ALA A 13 -24.83 -10.17 11.25
C ALA A 13 -23.73 -9.97 12.30
N SER A 14 -23.80 -8.86 13.05
CA SER A 14 -22.92 -8.63 14.20
C SER A 14 -23.32 -9.57 15.36
N ASP A 15 -22.32 -10.05 16.11
CA ASP A 15 -22.49 -10.93 17.27
C ASP A 15 -23.49 -10.34 18.30
N PRO A 16 -24.55 -11.06 18.72
CA PRO A 16 -25.55 -10.55 19.66
C PRO A 16 -25.02 -10.24 21.07
N GLY A 17 -23.79 -10.65 21.42
CA GLY A 17 -23.21 -10.47 22.75
C GLY A 17 -22.52 -9.12 23.02
N HIS A 18 -22.25 -8.29 22.01
CA HIS A 18 -21.49 -7.04 22.20
C HIS A 18 -22.42 -5.81 22.28
N ARG A 19 -22.71 -5.37 23.52
CA ARG A 19 -23.56 -4.20 23.87
C ARG A 19 -22.94 -2.83 23.51
N SER A 20 -22.56 -2.61 22.26
CA SER A 20 -22.38 -1.27 21.69
C SER A 20 -23.22 -1.13 20.43
N ALA A 21 -24.54 -1.21 20.63
CA ALA A 21 -25.58 -1.32 19.63
C ALA A 21 -26.13 0.04 19.15
N GLN A 22 -25.26 1.03 18.93
CA GLN A 22 -25.65 2.25 18.23
C GLN A 22 -25.02 2.27 16.82
N GLY A 23 -25.77 1.76 15.84
CA GLY A 23 -25.61 2.15 14.44
C GLY A 23 -24.84 1.22 13.49
N ARG A 24 -24.45 0.00 13.89
CA ARG A 24 -23.78 -0.94 12.95
C ARG A 24 -24.80 -1.69 12.10
N LEU A 25 -25.10 -1.12 10.94
CA LEU A 25 -25.84 -1.80 9.87
C LEU A 25 -25.06 -3.06 9.42
N PRO A 26 -25.76 -4.19 9.19
CA PRO A 26 -25.14 -5.38 8.65
C PRO A 26 -24.53 -5.09 7.28
N TRP A 27 -23.40 -5.72 6.97
CA TRP A 27 -22.80 -5.63 5.64
C TRP A 27 -23.55 -6.53 4.67
N TYR A 28 -23.90 -5.97 3.52
CA TYR A 28 -24.45 -6.70 2.37
C TYR A 28 -23.42 -6.67 1.25
N LEU A 29 -22.84 -7.83 0.93
CA LEU A 29 -21.87 -7.97 -0.15
C LEU A 29 -22.53 -8.64 -1.34
N LEU A 30 -22.45 -7.98 -2.50
CA LEU A 30 -22.86 -8.52 -3.79
C LEU A 30 -21.64 -9.13 -4.47
N THR A 31 -21.72 -10.40 -4.81
CA THR A 31 -20.62 -11.12 -5.46
C THR A 31 -21.12 -12.01 -6.59
N ASN A 32 -20.30 -12.15 -7.62
CA ASN A 32 -20.47 -13.12 -8.70
C ASN A 32 -19.96 -14.52 -8.30
N GLU A 33 -19.19 -14.61 -7.21
CA GLU A 33 -18.72 -15.88 -6.67
C GLU A 33 -19.89 -16.61 -5.98
N PRO A 34 -20.05 -17.92 -6.21
CA PRO A 34 -21.10 -18.69 -5.54
C PRO A 34 -20.86 -18.74 -4.03
N VAL A 35 -21.93 -18.57 -3.26
CA VAL A 35 -21.89 -18.69 -1.81
C VAL A 35 -22.98 -19.64 -1.34
N SER A 36 -22.60 -20.90 -1.18
CA SER A 36 -23.47 -21.96 -0.67
C SER A 36 -23.10 -22.38 0.75
N THR A 37 -21.87 -22.10 1.18
CA THR A 37 -21.34 -22.46 2.51
C THR A 37 -20.87 -21.25 3.31
N THR A 38 -20.79 -21.40 4.63
CA THR A 38 -20.28 -20.37 5.54
C THR A 38 -18.82 -20.02 5.24
N GLU A 39 -18.01 -21.01 4.88
CA GLU A 39 -16.60 -20.86 4.53
C GLU A 39 -16.42 -20.03 3.25
N GLU A 40 -17.27 -20.25 2.24
CA GLU A 40 -17.31 -19.43 1.02
C GLU A 40 -17.72 -17.99 1.32
N ALA A 41 -18.71 -17.78 2.19
CA ALA A 41 -19.11 -16.45 2.63
C ALA A 41 -17.94 -15.72 3.30
N TRP A 42 -17.20 -16.39 4.19
CA TRP A 42 -16.03 -15.82 4.85
C TRP A 42 -14.89 -15.49 3.88
N LYS A 43 -14.67 -16.30 2.84
CA LYS A 43 -13.70 -15.95 1.77
C LYS A 43 -14.07 -14.62 1.10
N GLY A 44 -15.35 -14.44 0.77
CA GLY A 44 -15.86 -13.17 0.20
C GLY A 44 -15.67 -11.99 1.14
N VAL A 45 -15.98 -12.17 2.43
CA VAL A 45 -15.78 -11.13 3.46
C VAL A 45 -14.31 -10.78 3.61
N MET A 46 -13.42 -11.76 3.66
CA MET A 46 -11.97 -11.52 3.77
C MET A 46 -11.39 -10.88 2.52
N ALA A 47 -11.91 -11.20 1.33
CA ALA A 47 -11.55 -10.51 0.09
C ALA A 47 -12.00 -9.03 0.14
N TYR A 48 -13.24 -8.76 0.57
CA TYR A 48 -13.74 -7.40 0.73
C TYR A 48 -13.01 -6.63 1.83
N ALA A 49 -12.59 -7.28 2.92
CA ALA A 49 -11.82 -6.66 3.98
C ALA A 49 -10.49 -6.09 3.48
N ARG A 50 -9.88 -6.72 2.46
CA ARG A 50 -8.67 -6.20 1.80
C ARG A 50 -8.92 -4.89 1.04
N ARG A 51 -10.17 -4.47 0.79
CA ARG A 51 -10.50 -3.16 0.21
C ARG A 51 -9.78 -2.03 0.93
N TRP A 52 -9.62 -2.10 2.25
CA TRP A 52 -8.92 -1.07 3.03
C TRP A 52 -7.46 -0.84 2.59
N GLN A 53 -6.83 -1.83 1.94
CA GLN A 53 -5.47 -1.69 1.43
C GLN A 53 -5.34 -0.55 0.41
N ILE A 54 -6.38 -0.28 -0.39
CA ILE A 54 -6.35 0.84 -1.34
C ILE A 54 -6.36 2.20 -0.63
N GLU A 55 -7.06 2.31 0.50
CA GLU A 55 -7.10 3.53 1.29
C GLU A 55 -5.75 3.80 1.95
N MET A 56 -5.07 2.75 2.41
CA MET A 56 -3.69 2.85 2.89
C MET A 56 -2.73 3.26 1.77
N ALA A 57 -2.91 2.75 0.55
CA ALA A 57 -2.13 3.19 -0.60
C ALA A 57 -2.34 4.68 -0.90
N PHE A 58 -3.58 5.15 -0.94
CA PHE A 58 -3.86 6.57 -1.13
C PHE A 58 -3.32 7.45 -0.01
N ARG A 59 -3.44 7.00 1.25
CA ARG A 59 -2.83 7.69 2.40
C ARG A 59 -1.33 7.87 2.19
N ASN A 60 -0.62 6.78 1.87
CA ASN A 60 0.83 6.80 1.67
C ASN A 60 1.24 7.65 0.46
N LEU A 61 0.53 7.57 -0.66
CA LEU A 61 0.81 8.42 -1.82
C LEU A 61 0.66 9.92 -1.47
N LYS A 62 -0.35 10.28 -0.69
CA LYS A 62 -0.54 11.66 -0.22
C LYS A 62 0.52 12.11 0.77
N SER A 63 0.73 11.35 1.85
CA SER A 63 1.61 11.77 2.96
C SER A 63 3.09 11.54 2.69
N GLU A 64 3.46 10.45 2.03
CA GLU A 64 4.88 10.06 1.84
C GLU A 64 5.45 10.48 0.50
N MET A 65 4.61 10.50 -0.55
CA MET A 65 5.00 10.90 -1.90
C MET A 65 4.50 12.29 -2.29
N ALA A 66 3.78 12.97 -1.38
CA ALA A 66 3.33 14.36 -1.54
C ALA A 66 2.62 14.63 -2.88
N ILE A 67 1.80 13.68 -3.35
CA ILE A 67 1.10 13.82 -4.65
C ILE A 67 0.21 15.07 -4.72
N GLU A 68 -0.30 15.54 -3.57
CA GLU A 68 -1.13 16.74 -3.46
C GLU A 68 -0.30 18.04 -3.50
N SER A 69 1.02 17.96 -3.31
CA SER A 69 1.95 19.09 -3.36
C SER A 69 2.59 19.29 -4.73
N LEU A 70 2.21 18.48 -5.74
CA LEU A 70 2.77 18.54 -7.09
C LEU A 70 2.34 19.81 -7.83
N ARG A 71 3.29 20.69 -8.13
CA ARG A 71 3.07 21.95 -8.89
C ARG A 71 3.28 21.78 -10.40
N VAL A 72 2.76 20.68 -10.97
CA VAL A 72 2.76 20.45 -12.42
C VAL A 72 1.38 20.80 -12.97
N TYR A 73 1.30 21.90 -13.72
CA TYR A 73 0.02 22.43 -14.20
C TYR A 73 -0.48 21.75 -15.47
N GLU A 74 0.43 21.37 -16.36
CA GLU A 74 0.10 20.67 -17.60
C GLU A 74 -0.45 19.27 -17.32
N ARG A 75 -1.61 18.96 -17.92
CA ARG A 75 -2.35 17.71 -17.66
C ARG A 75 -1.54 16.46 -18.03
N GLU A 76 -0.90 16.45 -19.19
CA GLU A 76 -0.17 15.28 -19.67
C GLU A 76 1.08 15.01 -18.81
N ALA A 77 1.87 16.04 -18.53
CA ALA A 77 3.03 15.94 -17.65
C ALA A 77 2.62 15.49 -16.23
N ARG A 78 1.49 16.00 -15.71
CA ARG A 78 0.94 15.57 -14.41
C ARG A 78 0.58 14.09 -14.41
N LEU A 79 -0.10 13.59 -15.46
CA LEU A 79 -0.46 12.18 -15.57
C LEU A 79 0.77 11.28 -15.67
N LYS A 80 1.78 11.67 -16.45
CA LYS A 80 3.06 10.95 -16.54
C LYS A 80 3.75 10.88 -15.18
N LEU A 81 3.80 11.99 -14.45
CA LEU A 81 4.40 12.04 -13.11
C LEU A 81 3.65 11.18 -12.10
N LEU A 82 2.32 11.21 -12.09
CA LEU A 82 1.51 10.35 -11.24
C LEU A 82 1.74 8.86 -11.57
N GLY A 83 1.90 8.51 -12.84
CA GLY A 83 2.28 7.15 -13.28
C GLY A 83 3.63 6.72 -12.72
N LEU A 84 4.65 7.57 -12.82
CA LEU A 84 5.98 7.32 -12.24
C LEU A 84 5.94 7.15 -10.72
N LEU A 85 5.18 8.00 -10.02
CA LEU A 85 5.01 7.89 -8.56
C LEU A 85 4.28 6.59 -8.18
N THR A 86 3.30 6.18 -8.96
CA THR A 86 2.59 4.90 -8.75
C THR A 86 3.55 3.71 -8.92
N LEU A 87 4.43 3.74 -9.92
CA LEU A 87 5.47 2.72 -10.11
C LEU A 87 6.48 2.71 -8.96
N ALA A 88 6.93 3.90 -8.51
CA ALA A 88 7.83 4.02 -7.37
C ALA A 88 7.18 3.48 -6.09
N TYR A 89 5.89 3.75 -5.86
CA TYR A 89 5.13 3.18 -4.76
C TYR A 89 5.02 1.65 -4.84
N ALA A 90 4.72 1.10 -6.02
CA ALA A 90 4.67 -0.35 -6.23
C ALA A 90 6.02 -1.02 -5.93
N PHE A 91 7.12 -0.40 -6.34
CA PHE A 91 8.47 -0.87 -6.00
C PHE A 91 8.74 -0.86 -4.49
N LEU A 92 8.33 0.20 -3.78
CA LEU A 92 8.47 0.26 -2.32
C LEU A 92 7.61 -0.80 -1.61
N MET A 93 6.38 -1.04 -2.09
CA MET A 93 5.52 -2.12 -1.59
C MET A 93 6.16 -3.49 -1.80
N GLN A 94 6.79 -3.73 -2.96
CA GLN A 94 7.52 -4.96 -3.24
C GLN A 94 8.68 -5.16 -2.25
N LEU A 95 9.48 -4.10 -2.02
CA LEU A 95 10.60 -4.12 -1.08
C LEU A 95 10.17 -4.36 0.38
N MET A 96 8.93 -4.00 0.74
CA MET A 96 8.33 -4.35 2.03
C MET A 96 7.89 -5.82 2.12
N GLY A 97 7.72 -6.50 0.99
CA GLY A 97 7.32 -7.89 0.92
C GLY A 97 8.31 -8.85 1.58
N LYS A 98 7.83 -10.06 1.85
CA LYS A 98 8.65 -11.16 2.40
C LYS A 98 9.92 -11.50 1.60
N PRO A 99 9.92 -11.53 0.24
CA PRO A 99 11.12 -11.95 -0.50
C PRO A 99 12.31 -11.00 -0.28
N ASP A 100 12.04 -9.70 -0.19
CA ASP A 100 13.08 -8.67 -0.13
C ASP A 100 13.47 -8.28 1.30
N ARG A 101 13.03 -9.04 2.31
CA ARG A 101 13.29 -8.77 3.73
C ARG A 101 14.78 -8.57 4.03
N LYS A 102 15.67 -9.41 3.47
CA LYS A 102 17.12 -9.30 3.69
C LYS A 102 17.68 -7.98 3.15
N ALA A 103 17.32 -7.62 1.93
CA ALA A 103 17.78 -6.39 1.29
C ALA A 103 17.24 -5.16 2.03
N ARG A 104 15.97 -5.18 2.42
CA ARG A 104 15.32 -4.14 3.22
C ARG A 104 16.01 -3.96 4.57
N ASP A 105 16.23 -5.05 5.32
CA ASP A 105 16.82 -5.00 6.67
C ASP A 105 18.30 -4.54 6.61
N TRP A 106 19.04 -4.95 5.57
CA TRP A 106 20.38 -4.43 5.28
C TRP A 106 20.34 -2.92 4.99
N LEU A 107 19.44 -2.49 4.11
CA LEU A 107 19.31 -1.08 3.72
C LEU A 107 18.98 -0.17 4.92
N ILE A 108 18.11 -0.64 5.81
CA ILE A 108 17.77 0.06 7.05
C ILE A 108 18.98 0.12 7.97
N THR A 109 19.71 -0.97 8.14
CA THR A 109 20.93 -1.00 8.96
C THR A 109 21.97 -0.02 8.43
N PHE A 110 22.13 0.05 7.11
CA PHE A 110 23.08 0.93 6.45
C PHE A 110 22.74 2.42 6.62
N ALA A 111 21.50 2.82 6.35
CA ALA A 111 21.15 4.25 6.21
C ALA A 111 20.30 4.82 7.36
N CYS A 112 19.59 3.95 8.09
CA CYS A 112 18.67 4.32 9.17
C CYS A 112 18.79 3.34 10.36
N PRO A 113 19.99 3.20 10.97
CA PRO A 113 20.20 2.28 12.07
C PRO A 113 19.21 2.57 13.21
N ARG A 114 18.62 1.51 13.76
CA ARG A 114 17.63 1.58 14.83
C ARG A 114 18.33 1.54 16.19
N THR A 115 18.46 2.69 16.82
CA THR A 115 18.90 2.81 18.22
C THR A 115 17.67 2.74 19.12
N GLY A 116 17.58 1.70 19.96
CA GLY A 116 16.45 1.48 20.89
C GLY A 116 15.59 0.25 20.56
N GLU A 117 15.17 -0.48 21.60
CA GLU A 117 14.48 -1.78 21.52
C GLU A 117 13.07 -1.65 20.94
N HIS A 118 12.26 -0.71 21.44
CA HIS A 118 10.92 -0.42 20.91
C HIS A 118 10.91 -0.07 19.41
N LEU A 119 11.94 0.62 18.92
CA LEU A 119 12.03 1.00 17.50
C LEU A 119 12.37 -0.19 16.58
N ARG A 120 12.83 -1.32 17.12
CA ARG A 120 13.10 -2.55 16.37
C ARG A 120 11.84 -3.37 16.12
N GLU A 121 10.89 -3.32 17.06
CA GLU A 121 9.64 -4.10 17.04
C GLU A 121 8.52 -3.44 16.25
N VAL A 122 8.51 -2.12 16.13
CA VAL A 122 7.48 -1.40 15.35
C VAL A 122 7.63 -1.70 13.85
N GLU A 123 6.50 -1.94 13.18
CA GLU A 123 6.42 -2.06 11.72
C GLU A 123 7.08 -0.85 11.05
N LEU A 124 7.90 -1.12 10.04
CA LEU A 124 8.70 -0.08 9.38
C LEU A 124 7.79 0.93 8.68
N PRO A 125 7.81 2.21 9.09
CA PRO A 125 7.08 3.25 8.36
C PRO A 125 7.67 3.38 6.96
N PHE A 126 6.81 3.50 5.95
CA PHE A 126 7.16 3.75 4.55
C PHE A 126 8.22 4.85 4.38
N THR A 127 8.12 5.89 5.21
CA THR A 127 9.05 7.03 5.28
C THR A 127 10.49 6.60 5.48
N ARG A 128 10.75 5.62 6.35
CA ARG A 128 12.12 5.19 6.69
C ARG A 128 12.78 4.48 5.52
N LEU A 129 12.03 3.64 4.81
CA LEU A 129 12.52 2.95 3.63
C LEU A 129 12.88 3.95 2.52
N ARG A 130 12.03 4.96 2.32
CA ARG A 130 12.29 6.07 1.40
C ARG A 130 13.56 6.84 1.76
N ILE A 131 13.74 7.21 3.03
CA ILE A 131 14.95 7.89 3.50
C ILE A 131 16.19 7.01 3.30
N ALA A 132 16.09 5.71 3.60
CA ALA A 132 17.20 4.78 3.46
C ALA A 132 17.66 4.65 2.00
N LEU A 133 16.71 4.53 1.06
CA LEU A 133 16.99 4.55 -0.38
C LEU A 133 17.63 5.88 -0.82
N SER A 134 17.09 7.01 -0.35
CA SER A 134 17.64 8.33 -0.68
C SER A 134 19.10 8.46 -0.22
N LYS A 135 19.42 8.00 0.99
CA LYS A 135 20.79 8.01 1.52
C LYS A 135 21.71 7.07 0.76
N LEU A 136 21.23 5.87 0.39
CA LEU A 136 21.99 4.94 -0.44
C LEU A 136 22.36 5.58 -1.79
N TRP A 137 21.40 6.19 -2.48
CA TRP A 137 21.66 6.85 -3.76
C TRP A 137 22.58 8.07 -3.66
N LEU A 138 22.55 8.80 -2.54
CA LEU A 138 23.50 9.89 -2.30
C LEU A 138 24.91 9.37 -2.01
N ALA A 139 25.04 8.28 -1.25
CA ALA A 139 26.34 7.67 -0.93
C ALA A 139 26.95 6.93 -2.13
N SER A 140 26.12 6.36 -3.00
CA SER A 140 26.50 5.64 -4.21
C SER A 140 25.77 6.21 -5.42
N PRO A 141 26.14 7.41 -5.90
CA PRO A 141 25.46 8.03 -7.02
C PRO A 141 25.61 7.18 -8.26
N CYS A 142 24.47 6.89 -8.87
CA CYS A 142 24.37 6.12 -10.10
C CYS A 142 25.22 6.78 -11.19
N TRP A 143 25.75 5.98 -12.11
CA TRP A 143 26.62 6.47 -13.20
C TRP A 143 25.95 7.58 -14.04
N PHE A 144 24.62 7.59 -14.17
CA PHE A 144 23.89 8.63 -14.89
C PHE A 144 23.81 9.96 -14.12
N VAL A 145 23.71 9.93 -12.78
CA VAL A 145 23.76 11.13 -11.93
C VAL A 145 25.15 11.75 -12.00
N ARG A 146 26.20 10.91 -11.95
CA ARG A 146 27.58 11.35 -12.16
C ARG A 146 27.75 12.05 -13.51
N ARG A 147 27.12 11.57 -14.58
CA ARG A 147 27.23 12.14 -15.94
C ARG A 147 26.47 13.47 -16.14
N GLY A 148 25.44 13.73 -15.33
CA GLY A 148 24.72 15.01 -15.31
C GLY A 148 25.42 16.12 -14.53
N ALA A 149 26.17 15.75 -13.49
CA ALA A 149 26.92 16.70 -12.64
C ALA A 149 28.09 17.39 -13.36
N TRP A 150 28.58 16.84 -14.49
CA TRP A 150 29.63 17.45 -15.32
C TRP A 150 29.09 18.33 -16.47
N ARG A 151 27.78 18.59 -16.49
CA ARG A 151 27.09 19.37 -17.54
C ARG A 151 26.39 20.64 -17.03
N LEU A 152 26.69 21.02 -15.79
CA LEU A 152 26.39 22.32 -15.18
C LEU A 152 27.72 23.00 -14.85
#